data_AF-A0A835QLK6-F1
#
_entry.id   AF-A0A835QLK6-F1
#
_cell.length_a   1.000
_cell.length_b   1.000
_cell.length_c   1.000
_cell.angle_alpha   90.00
_cell.angle_beta   90.00
_cell.angle_gamma   90.00
#
_symmetry.space_group_name_H-M   'P 1'
#
loop_
_entity.id
_entity.type
_entity.pdbx_description
1 polymer ?
#
loop_
_entity_poly.entity_id
_entity_poly.type
_entity_poly.pdbx_seq_one_letter_code
_entity_poly.pdbx_strand_id
1 'polypeptide(L)'
;MAADLRHILAAFLTIAMFAMLGNMIKRDHFDAFQVSVQVQSNTHVMKYKRKGSIALLSKGPWQKDSMPLKECWIKPIPIVEEAKQSNGFIVFSLTNGPEYHMSQVMDAVVIARFLGATLIVPDIRGSEPGQKKKLQDMYDEEKFMRSLHGVIKIAKELPHEMTSKSPVVVSVPNQASEDYIERNIEPIFQTTGYLRLATDFS
;
A
#
# COMPACT_ATOMS: atom_id res chain seq x y z
N MET A 1 -26.63 51.80 23.75
CA MET A 1 -25.60 51.49 22.73
C MET A 1 -26.33 50.92 21.51
N ALA A 2 -26.60 51.76 20.52
CA ALA A 2 -27.27 51.32 19.29
C ALA A 2 -26.19 50.77 18.34
N ALA A 3 -26.26 49.49 18.01
CA ALA A 3 -25.42 48.93 16.96
C ALA A 3 -25.83 49.59 15.64
N ASP A 4 -24.86 50.20 14.94
CA ASP A 4 -25.09 50.82 13.64
C ASP A 4 -25.64 49.77 12.68
N LEU A 5 -26.77 50.07 12.03
CA LEU A 5 -27.46 49.17 11.09
C LEU A 5 -26.52 48.66 9.99
N ARG A 6 -25.50 49.47 9.65
CA ARG A 6 -24.45 49.12 8.69
C ARG A 6 -23.57 47.96 9.16
N HIS A 7 -23.25 47.89 10.45
CA HIS A 7 -22.48 46.79 11.02
C HIS A 7 -23.28 45.49 11.08
N ILE A 8 -24.58 45.58 11.33
CA ILE A 8 -25.48 44.43 11.30
C ILE A 8 -25.56 43.87 9.87
N LEU A 9 -25.75 44.73 8.87
CA LEU A 9 -25.76 44.34 7.46
C LEU A 9 -24.44 43.72 7.00
N ALA A 10 -23.30 44.29 7.42
CA ALA A 10 -21.98 43.74 7.11
C ALA A 10 -21.77 42.35 7.74
N ALA A 11 -22.25 42.13 8.98
CA ALA A 11 -22.18 40.84 9.64
C ALA A 11 -23.02 39.78 8.91
N PHE A 12 -24.24 40.13 8.47
CA PHE A 12 -25.07 39.21 7.68
C PHE A 12 -24.44 38.87 6.32
N LEU A 13 -23.89 39.85 5.62
CA LEU A 13 -23.23 39.64 4.32
C LEU A 13 -22.00 38.74 4.44
N THR A 14 -21.18 38.95 5.47
CA THR A 14 -19.98 38.13 5.71
C THR A 14 -20.36 36.69 6.06
N ILE A 15 -21.33 36.48 6.96
CA ILE A 15 -21.82 35.13 7.30
C ILE A 15 -22.40 34.43 6.07
N ALA A 16 -23.17 35.14 5.23
CA ALA A 16 -23.72 34.58 3.99
C ALA A 16 -22.62 34.19 2.98
N MET A 17 -21.57 35.00 2.86
CA MET A 17 -20.42 34.70 1.99
C MET A 17 -19.67 33.45 2.47
N PHE A 18 -19.42 33.32 3.79
CA PHE A 18 -18.82 32.11 4.36
C PHE A 18 -19.71 30.87 4.19
N ALA A 19 -21.04 31.01 4.30
CA ALA A 19 -21.97 29.91 4.04
C ALA A 19 -21.95 29.47 2.56
N MET A 20 -21.85 30.42 1.62
CA MET A 20 -21.73 30.12 0.19
C MET A 20 -20.42 29.39 -0.13
N LEU A 21 -19.29 29.86 0.43
CA LEU A 21 -17.99 29.21 0.31
C LEU A 21 -17.98 27.79 0.92
N GLY A 22 -18.58 27.63 2.11
CA GLY A 22 -18.73 26.32 2.74
C GLY A 22 -19.57 25.34 1.93
N ASN A 23 -20.59 25.84 1.21
CA ASN A 23 -21.44 25.02 0.34
C ASN A 23 -20.73 24.61 -0.97
N MET A 24 -19.83 25.44 -1.50
CA MET A 24 -19.01 25.07 -2.67
C MET A 24 -17.98 23.98 -2.31
N ILE A 25 -17.27 24.12 -1.19
CA ILE A 25 -16.30 23.12 -0.71
C ILE A 25 -16.95 21.74 -0.49
N LYS A 26 -18.22 21.71 -0.08
CA LYS A 26 -18.93 20.45 0.20
C LYS A 26 -19.43 19.73 -1.05
N ARG A 27 -19.59 20.44 -2.17
CA ARG A 27 -20.08 19.85 -3.43
C ARG A 27 -18.97 19.42 -4.38
N ASP A 28 -17.81 20.07 -4.35
CA ASP A 28 -16.89 19.95 -5.48
C ASP A 28 -15.84 18.82 -5.42
N HIS A 29 -15.77 17.99 -4.37
CA HIS A 29 -14.64 17.02 -4.26
C HIS A 29 -14.92 15.60 -3.72
N PHE A 30 -16.16 15.18 -3.50
CA PHE A 30 -16.44 13.82 -3.00
C PHE A 30 -17.50 13.02 -3.75
N ASP A 31 -17.80 13.38 -5.00
CA ASP A 31 -18.51 12.45 -5.88
C ASP A 31 -17.50 11.45 -6.45
N ALA A 32 -17.49 10.24 -5.87
CA ALA A 32 -16.72 9.13 -6.39
C ALA A 32 -17.09 8.92 -7.86
N PHE A 33 -16.14 9.21 -8.75
CA PHE A 33 -16.30 9.04 -10.18
C PHE A 33 -16.69 7.59 -10.45
N GLN A 34 -17.90 7.39 -10.99
CA GLN A 34 -18.38 6.09 -11.43
C GLN A 34 -17.63 5.71 -12.70
N VAL A 35 -16.44 5.13 -12.55
CA VAL A 35 -15.71 4.55 -13.68
C VAL A 35 -16.42 3.25 -14.07
N SER A 36 -17.18 3.28 -15.16
CA SER A 36 -17.60 2.06 -15.85
C SER A 36 -16.42 1.54 -16.67
N VAL A 37 -15.57 0.70 -16.07
CA VAL A 37 -14.56 -0.03 -16.84
C VAL A 37 -15.27 -1.23 -17.50
N GLN A 38 -15.52 -1.16 -18.81
CA GLN A 38 -15.79 -2.35 -19.60
C GLN A 38 -14.46 -3.06 -19.87
N VAL A 39 -14.06 -3.94 -18.95
CA VAL A 39 -12.99 -4.92 -19.23
C VAL A 39 -13.61 -6.07 -20.01
N GLN A 40 -13.37 -6.08 -21.32
CA GLN A 40 -13.65 -7.24 -22.16
C GLN A 40 -12.43 -8.16 -22.09
N SER A 41 -12.49 -9.17 -21.24
CA SER A 41 -11.48 -10.23 -21.21
C SER A 41 -12.16 -11.55 -20.85
N ASN A 42 -12.06 -12.51 -21.76
CA ASN A 42 -12.66 -13.84 -21.64
C ASN A 42 -11.87 -14.69 -20.63
N THR A 43 -12.20 -14.56 -19.34
CA THR A 43 -11.94 -15.59 -18.31
C THR A 43 -13.00 -15.45 -17.22
N HIS A 44 -13.42 -16.57 -16.62
CA HIS A 44 -14.62 -16.69 -15.79
C HIS A 44 -14.60 -15.78 -14.54
N VAL A 45 -15.20 -14.59 -14.64
CA VAL A 45 -15.46 -13.70 -13.50
C VAL A 45 -16.85 -14.00 -12.91
N MET A 46 -16.89 -14.39 -11.63
CA MET A 46 -18.14 -14.51 -10.87
C MET A 46 -18.88 -13.17 -10.85
N LYS A 47 -20.11 -13.14 -11.39
CA LYS A 47 -21.01 -11.99 -11.30
C LYS A 47 -21.54 -11.83 -9.87
N TYR A 48 -21.03 -10.84 -9.13
CA TYR A 48 -21.60 -10.42 -7.87
C TYR A 48 -22.58 -9.25 -8.08
N LYS A 49 -23.88 -9.50 -7.91
CA LYS A 49 -24.94 -8.48 -7.98
C LYS A 49 -25.16 -7.88 -6.59
N ARG A 50 -24.67 -6.66 -6.35
CA ARG A 50 -24.91 -5.95 -5.09
C ARG A 50 -26.16 -5.07 -5.21
N LYS A 51 -27.28 -5.51 -4.63
CA LYS A 51 -28.36 -4.60 -4.18
C LYS A 51 -28.02 -4.18 -2.76
N GLY A 52 -27.84 -2.89 -2.52
CA GLY A 52 -27.68 -2.36 -1.16
C GLY A 52 -27.50 -0.84 -1.18
N SER A 53 -28.55 -0.12 -0.78
CA SER A 53 -28.50 1.28 -0.38
C SER A 53 -27.60 1.42 0.85
N ILE A 54 -26.54 2.22 0.75
CA ILE A 54 -25.68 2.52 1.89
C ILE A 54 -26.39 3.60 2.71
N ALA A 55 -26.97 3.18 3.84
CA ALA A 55 -27.42 4.10 4.87
C ALA A 55 -26.21 4.92 5.37
N LEU A 56 -26.32 6.23 5.21
CA LEU A 56 -25.35 7.25 5.58
C LEU A 56 -25.06 7.17 7.08
N LEU A 57 -23.92 6.58 7.46
CA LEU A 57 -23.40 6.65 8.83
C LEU A 57 -22.89 8.08 9.07
N SER A 58 -23.72 8.86 9.74
CA SER A 58 -23.31 10.11 10.40
C SER A 58 -22.29 9.80 11.49
N LYS A 59 -21.02 10.25 11.32
CA LYS A 59 -20.01 10.51 12.37
C LYS A 59 -18.74 11.15 11.74
N GLY A 60 -18.06 12.02 12.49
CA GLY A 60 -17.12 13.07 12.03
C GLY A 60 -15.79 12.64 11.36
N PRO A 61 -14.88 13.61 11.03
CA PRO A 61 -13.90 13.47 9.96
C PRO A 61 -12.65 12.63 10.27
N TRP A 62 -12.38 12.34 11.54
CA TRP A 62 -11.17 11.63 11.96
C TRP A 62 -11.57 10.47 12.86
N GLN A 63 -12.02 9.39 12.23
CA GLN A 63 -12.38 8.17 12.94
C GLN A 63 -11.13 7.30 13.12
N LYS A 64 -10.70 7.11 14.38
CA LYS A 64 -9.63 6.17 14.75
C LYS A 64 -10.03 4.70 14.55
N ASP A 65 -11.32 4.44 14.34
CA ASP A 65 -11.86 3.11 14.09
C ASP A 65 -12.42 3.06 12.67
N SER A 66 -11.52 3.15 11.68
CA SER A 66 -11.88 2.77 10.32
C SER A 66 -12.20 1.28 10.33
N MET A 67 -13.46 0.95 10.03
CA MET A 67 -13.90 -0.43 9.85
C MET A 67 -12.90 -1.12 8.91
N PRO A 68 -12.35 -2.29 9.28
CA PRO A 68 -11.28 -2.92 8.50
C PRO A 68 -11.74 -3.07 7.06
N LEU A 69 -11.00 -2.44 6.13
CA LEU A 69 -11.27 -2.57 4.71
C LEU A 69 -11.24 -4.06 4.37
N LYS A 70 -12.27 -4.52 3.64
CA LYS A 70 -12.31 -5.89 3.18
C LYS A 70 -11.15 -6.10 2.20
N GLU A 71 -10.27 -7.04 2.53
CA GLU A 71 -9.18 -7.46 1.65
C GLU A 71 -9.76 -7.94 0.30
N CYS A 72 -9.20 -7.45 -0.80
CA CYS A 72 -9.63 -7.81 -2.15
C CYS A 72 -9.07 -9.17 -2.62
N TRP A 73 -8.09 -9.71 -1.91
CA TRP A 73 -7.45 -10.98 -2.23
C TRP A 73 -7.97 -12.12 -1.37
N ILE A 74 -8.06 -13.29 -2.00
CA ILE A 74 -8.34 -14.54 -1.31
C ILE A 74 -7.00 -15.03 -0.77
N LYS A 75 -6.91 -15.24 0.55
CA LYS A 75 -5.74 -15.90 1.14
C LYS A 75 -5.60 -17.27 0.47
N PRO A 76 -4.45 -17.62 -0.12
CA PRO A 76 -4.29 -18.91 -0.75
C PRO A 76 -4.61 -20.00 0.27
N ILE A 77 -5.41 -20.98 -0.17
CA ILE A 77 -5.83 -22.10 0.67
C ILE A 77 -4.55 -22.85 1.06
N PRO A 78 -4.32 -23.17 2.35
CA PRO A 78 -3.09 -23.82 2.82
C PRO A 78 -2.84 -25.23 2.24
N ILE A 79 -3.71 -25.70 1.34
CA ILE A 79 -3.75 -27.07 0.82
C ILE A 79 -3.09 -27.18 -0.57
N VAL A 80 -2.86 -26.08 -1.30
CA VAL A 80 -2.48 -26.18 -2.73
C VAL A 80 -1.01 -25.91 -3.03
N GLU A 81 -0.24 -25.23 -2.18
CA GLU A 81 1.16 -25.00 -2.49
C GLU A 81 1.96 -25.00 -1.19
N GLU A 82 2.59 -26.13 -0.87
CA GLU A 82 3.97 -26.11 -0.39
C GLU A 82 4.84 -25.52 -1.52
N ALA A 83 4.57 -24.25 -1.90
CA ALA A 83 5.33 -23.51 -2.90
C ALA A 83 6.76 -23.57 -2.43
N LYS A 84 7.63 -24.22 -3.24
CA LYS A 84 9.07 -24.43 -3.05
C LYS A 84 9.63 -23.50 -1.97
N GLN A 85 9.52 -23.95 -0.72
CA GLN A 85 9.82 -23.06 0.39
C GLN A 85 11.34 -22.91 0.41
N SER A 86 11.82 -21.70 0.13
CA SER A 86 13.24 -21.40 0.23
C SER A 86 13.55 -20.88 1.63
N ASN A 87 14.76 -21.15 2.10
CA ASN A 87 15.30 -20.55 3.32
C ASN A 87 15.94 -19.17 3.05
N GLY A 88 15.64 -18.57 1.89
CA GLY A 88 16.23 -17.32 1.47
C GLY A 88 15.47 -16.10 1.96
N PHE A 89 16.14 -14.95 1.92
CA PHE A 89 15.65 -13.68 2.45
C PHE A 89 15.65 -12.61 1.37
N ILE A 90 14.61 -11.77 1.41
CA ILE A 90 14.51 -10.58 0.58
C ILE A 90 14.37 -9.38 1.48
N VAL A 91 15.23 -8.39 1.28
CA VAL A 91 15.17 -7.08 1.93
C VAL A 91 14.94 -6.01 0.87
N PHE A 92 14.28 -4.92 1.24
CA PHE A 92 14.15 -3.74 0.38
C PHE A 92 13.97 -2.50 1.25
N SER A 93 14.16 -1.33 0.63
CA SER A 93 13.93 -0.05 1.28
C SER A 93 12.85 0.69 0.51
N LEU A 94 11.88 1.27 1.21
CA LEU A 94 10.95 2.21 0.63
C LEU A 94 11.69 3.51 0.33
N THR A 95 11.52 4.03 -0.88
CA THR A 95 12.20 5.25 -1.34
C THR A 95 11.21 6.22 -1.96
N ASN A 96 11.67 7.46 -2.12
CA ASN A 96 10.92 8.56 -2.71
C ASN A 96 9.80 9.02 -1.75
N GLY A 97 8.54 8.83 -2.15
CA GLY A 97 7.37 9.28 -1.41
C GLY A 97 6.33 8.17 -1.22
N PRO A 98 5.37 8.35 -0.30
CA PRO A 98 4.30 7.40 -0.03
C PRO A 98 3.53 6.91 -1.27
N GLU A 99 3.43 7.73 -2.31
CA GLU A 99 2.82 7.41 -3.59
C GLU A 99 3.53 6.27 -4.34
N TYR A 100 4.82 6.07 -4.09
CA TYR A 100 5.63 5.00 -4.69
C TYR A 100 5.68 3.75 -3.82
N HIS A 101 5.58 3.91 -2.49
CA HIS A 101 5.77 2.81 -1.54
C HIS A 101 4.85 1.62 -1.82
N MET A 102 3.61 1.86 -2.26
CA MET A 102 2.66 0.78 -2.56
C MET A 102 3.15 -0.12 -3.71
N SER A 103 3.70 0.48 -4.78
CA SER A 103 4.22 -0.27 -5.91
C SER A 103 5.45 -1.09 -5.50
N GLN A 104 6.37 -0.49 -4.73
CA GLN A 104 7.56 -1.20 -4.21
C GLN A 104 7.19 -2.40 -3.34
N VAL A 105 6.19 -2.23 -2.47
CA VAL A 105 5.64 -3.31 -1.65
C VAL A 105 5.03 -4.40 -2.53
N MET A 106 4.25 -4.03 -3.55
CA MET A 106 3.63 -5.00 -4.46
C MET A 106 4.68 -5.84 -5.18
N ASP A 107 5.69 -5.21 -5.78
CA ASP A 107 6.77 -5.92 -6.47
C ASP A 107 7.53 -6.85 -5.52
N ALA A 108 7.88 -6.35 -4.32
CA ALA A 108 8.58 -7.16 -3.32
C ALA A 108 7.76 -8.37 -2.86
N VAL A 109 6.45 -8.21 -2.67
CA VAL A 109 5.54 -9.30 -2.27
C VAL A 109 5.39 -10.32 -3.39
N VAL A 110 5.24 -9.89 -4.64
CA VAL A 110 5.14 -10.79 -5.81
C VAL A 110 6.42 -11.60 -5.96
N ILE A 111 7.58 -10.94 -5.91
CA ILE A 111 8.90 -11.60 -6.02
C ILE A 111 9.11 -12.58 -4.86
N ALA A 112 8.85 -12.17 -3.61
CA ALA A 112 9.00 -13.04 -2.46
C ALA A 112 8.09 -14.27 -2.54
N ARG A 113 6.86 -14.09 -3.03
CA ARG A 113 5.92 -15.19 -3.25
C ARG A 113 6.40 -16.14 -4.34
N PHE A 114 6.84 -15.62 -5.48
CA PHE A 114 7.34 -16.41 -6.60
C PHE A 114 8.54 -17.26 -6.19
N LEU A 115 9.45 -16.70 -5.41
CA LEU A 115 10.69 -17.36 -4.95
C LEU A 115 10.53 -18.18 -3.65
N GLY A 116 9.33 -18.19 -3.05
CA GLY A 116 9.08 -18.82 -1.75
C GLY A 116 9.93 -18.26 -0.59
N ALA A 117 10.41 -17.02 -0.73
CA ALA A 117 11.38 -16.38 0.16
C ALA A 117 10.70 -15.72 1.37
N THR A 118 11.48 -15.48 2.43
CA THR A 118 11.04 -14.66 3.57
C THR A 118 11.31 -13.19 3.29
N LEU A 119 10.24 -12.38 3.25
CA LEU A 119 10.35 -10.94 3.12
C LEU A 119 10.63 -10.32 4.49
N ILE A 120 11.65 -9.47 4.58
CA ILE A 120 11.92 -8.69 5.79
C ILE A 120 11.16 -7.36 5.71
N VAL A 121 10.60 -6.92 6.84
CA VAL A 121 9.94 -5.60 6.96
C VAL A 121 10.89 -4.50 6.46
N PRO A 122 10.47 -3.66 5.51
CA PRO A 122 11.35 -2.66 4.92
C PRO A 122 11.65 -1.50 5.87
N ASP A 123 12.77 -0.83 5.63
CA ASP A 123 13.03 0.51 6.15
C ASP A 123 12.58 1.58 5.15
N ILE A 124 12.40 2.82 5.62
CA ILE A 124 12.10 3.97 4.75
C ILE A 124 13.37 4.80 4.63
N ARG A 125 13.86 4.97 3.40
CA ARG A 125 15.06 5.78 3.12
C ARG A 125 14.70 7.25 3.03
N GLY A 126 15.46 8.09 3.73
CA GLY A 126 15.36 9.54 3.62
C GLY A 126 16.02 10.08 2.33
N SER A 127 15.90 11.38 2.13
CA SER A 127 16.52 12.08 0.99
C SER A 127 18.04 12.10 1.06
N GLU A 128 18.61 12.08 2.26
CA GLU A 128 20.06 12.06 2.47
C GLU A 128 20.60 10.63 2.59
N PRO A 129 21.80 10.35 2.04
CA PRO A 129 22.46 9.07 2.22
C PRO A 129 22.62 8.70 3.71
N GLY A 130 22.24 7.49 4.07
CA GLY A 130 22.34 6.99 5.45
C GLY A 130 21.13 7.31 6.33
N GLN A 131 20.24 8.21 5.93
CA GLN A 131 18.98 8.41 6.64
C GLN A 131 18.04 7.22 6.40
N LYS A 132 17.68 6.55 7.50
CA LYS A 132 16.75 5.42 7.52
C LYS A 132 15.76 5.60 8.67
N LYS A 133 14.48 5.37 8.39
CA LYS A 133 13.40 5.34 9.39
C LYS A 133 12.81 3.94 9.42
N LYS A 134 12.25 3.54 10.56
CA LYS A 134 11.55 2.26 10.67
C LYS A 134 10.19 2.37 10.00
N LEU A 135 9.64 1.25 9.53
CA LEU A 135 8.31 1.24 8.93
C LEU A 135 7.25 1.79 9.89
N GLN A 136 7.33 1.37 11.16
CA GLN A 136 6.44 1.82 12.25
C GLN A 136 6.41 3.33 12.49
N ASP A 137 7.41 4.09 12.01
CA ASP A 137 7.46 5.54 12.19
C ASP A 137 6.47 6.27 11.26
N MET A 138 6.02 5.62 10.19
CA MET A 138 5.07 6.19 9.22
C MET A 138 3.84 5.31 8.94
N TYR A 139 3.94 4.00 9.16
CA TYR A 139 2.89 3.03 8.85
C TYR A 139 2.60 2.11 10.05
N ASP A 140 1.42 1.49 10.07
CA ASP A 140 1.10 0.45 11.04
C ASP A 140 1.79 -0.87 10.64
N GLU A 141 2.97 -1.11 11.20
CA GLU A 141 3.80 -2.30 10.93
C GLU A 141 3.07 -3.60 11.28
N GLU A 142 2.32 -3.63 12.38
CA GLU A 142 1.56 -4.81 12.80
C GLU A 142 0.42 -5.12 11.83
N LYS A 143 -0.26 -4.08 11.31
CA LYS A 143 -1.27 -4.26 10.25
C LYS A 143 -0.64 -4.71 8.94
N PHE A 144 0.52 -4.17 8.57
CA PHE A 144 1.27 -4.58 7.39
C PHE A 144 1.63 -6.07 7.46
N MET A 145 2.24 -6.52 8.54
CA MET A 145 2.58 -7.94 8.79
C MET A 145 1.34 -8.84 8.74
N ARG A 146 0.27 -8.47 9.45
CA ARG A 146 -0.98 -9.24 9.48
C ARG A 146 -1.67 -9.34 8.12
N SER A 147 -1.59 -8.31 7.29
CA SER A 147 -2.17 -8.32 5.93
C SER A 147 -1.45 -9.26 4.97
N LEU A 148 -0.16 -9.52 5.21
CA LEU A 148 0.67 -10.40 4.39
C LEU A 148 0.75 -11.83 4.94
N HIS A 149 0.30 -12.03 6.18
CA HIS A 149 0.25 -13.34 6.82
C HIS A 149 -0.61 -14.33 6.02
N GLY A 150 0.00 -15.44 5.64
CA GLY A 150 -0.61 -16.48 4.81
C GLY A 150 -0.57 -16.20 3.31
N VAL A 151 -0.05 -15.05 2.87
CA VAL A 151 0.26 -14.76 1.46
C VAL A 151 1.73 -15.04 1.19
N ILE A 152 2.61 -14.58 2.08
CA ILE A 152 4.06 -14.81 2.05
C ILE A 152 4.60 -15.06 3.46
N LYS A 153 5.84 -15.56 3.55
CA LYS A 153 6.62 -15.54 4.80
C LYS A 153 7.13 -14.12 5.00
N ILE A 154 6.86 -13.56 6.18
CA ILE A 154 7.32 -12.22 6.53
C ILE A 154 7.91 -12.20 7.93
N ALA A 155 9.04 -11.52 8.11
CA ALA A 155 9.73 -11.39 9.38
C ALA A 155 10.10 -9.93 9.65
N LYS A 156 10.07 -9.53 10.91
CA LYS A 156 10.38 -8.16 11.33
C LYS A 156 11.86 -7.82 11.15
N GLU A 157 12.73 -8.76 11.48
CA GLU A 157 14.18 -8.58 11.42
C GLU A 157 14.83 -9.78 10.75
N LEU A 158 16.02 -9.54 10.19
CA LEU A 158 16.83 -10.58 9.59
C LEU A 158 17.45 -11.46 10.70
N PRO A 159 17.49 -12.80 10.54
CA PRO A 159 18.14 -13.67 11.53
C PRO A 159 19.60 -13.28 11.77
N HIS A 160 20.06 -13.42 13.02
CA HIS A 160 21.43 -13.07 13.43
C HIS A 160 22.53 -13.71 12.56
N GLU A 161 22.29 -14.93 12.10
CA GLU A 161 23.22 -15.67 11.23
C GLU A 161 23.43 -15.01 9.86
N MET A 162 22.45 -14.24 9.40
CA MET A 162 22.47 -13.56 8.10
C MET A 162 22.89 -12.09 8.22
N THR A 163 22.95 -11.51 9.43
CA THR A 163 23.32 -10.11 9.65
C THR A 163 24.74 -9.77 9.19
N SER A 164 25.66 -10.74 9.21
CA SER A 164 27.05 -10.57 8.77
C SER A 164 27.23 -10.63 7.25
N LYS A 165 26.23 -11.11 6.51
CA LYS A 165 26.28 -11.23 5.05
C LYS A 165 25.72 -9.96 4.40
N SER A 166 26.32 -9.54 3.29
CA SER A 166 25.77 -8.47 2.45
C SER A 166 24.78 -9.05 1.44
N PRO A 167 23.55 -8.51 1.31
CA PRO A 167 22.64 -8.94 0.25
C PRO A 167 23.15 -8.50 -1.12
N VAL A 168 22.87 -9.32 -2.14
CA VAL A 168 23.10 -8.91 -3.54
C VAL A 168 21.99 -7.95 -3.96
N VAL A 169 22.38 -6.77 -4.45
CA VAL A 169 21.43 -5.75 -4.89
C VAL A 169 20.95 -6.07 -6.30
N VAL A 170 19.63 -6.15 -6.48
CA VAL A 170 18.98 -6.43 -7.76
C VAL A 170 18.04 -5.27 -8.09
N SER A 171 18.19 -4.70 -9.28
CA SER A 171 17.25 -3.69 -9.79
C SER A 171 15.96 -4.37 -10.23
N VAL A 172 14.82 -3.80 -9.86
CA VAL A 172 13.50 -4.34 -10.16
C VAL A 172 12.68 -3.26 -10.88
N PRO A 173 12.18 -3.50 -12.10
CA PRO A 173 11.28 -2.56 -12.74
C PRO A 173 9.97 -2.46 -11.96
N ASN A 174 9.34 -1.29 -11.98
CA ASN A 174 7.99 -1.13 -11.44
C ASN A 174 7.01 -2.10 -12.13
N GLN A 175 6.26 -2.89 -11.34
CA GLN A 175 5.37 -3.94 -11.84
C GLN A 175 6.13 -5.07 -12.54
N ALA A 176 7.00 -5.74 -11.80
CA ALA A 176 7.79 -6.86 -12.33
C ALA A 176 6.88 -8.02 -12.78
N SER A 177 7.01 -8.42 -14.05
CA SER A 177 6.28 -9.58 -14.58
C SER A 177 6.89 -10.90 -14.11
N GLU A 178 6.08 -11.95 -14.10
CA GLU A 178 6.53 -13.31 -13.73
C GLU A 178 7.71 -13.78 -14.60
N ASP A 179 7.63 -13.58 -15.91
CA ASP A 179 8.71 -13.86 -16.87
C ASP A 179 10.01 -13.11 -16.53
N TYR A 180 9.91 -11.86 -16.06
CA TYR A 180 11.08 -11.08 -15.66
C TYR A 180 11.73 -11.68 -14.42
N ILE A 181 10.92 -12.09 -13.44
CA ILE A 181 11.38 -12.68 -12.18
C ILE A 181 12.11 -13.99 -12.46
N GLU A 182 11.51 -14.89 -13.25
CA GLU A 182 12.10 -16.18 -13.62
C GLU A 182 13.45 -16.01 -14.34
N ARG A 183 13.53 -15.08 -15.31
CA ARG A 183 14.74 -14.94 -16.14
C ARG A 183 15.86 -14.15 -15.47
N ASN A 184 15.53 -13.17 -14.64
CA ASN A 184 16.53 -12.20 -14.14
C ASN A 184 16.78 -12.30 -12.63
N ILE A 185 15.79 -12.69 -11.84
CA ILE A 185 15.88 -12.64 -10.36
C ILE A 185 16.09 -14.04 -9.79
N GLU A 186 15.30 -15.03 -10.22
CA GLU A 186 15.38 -16.41 -9.73
C GLU A 186 16.79 -17.02 -9.80
N PRO A 187 17.54 -16.97 -10.91
CA PRO A 187 18.89 -17.56 -10.96
C PRO A 187 19.87 -16.92 -9.96
N ILE A 188 19.75 -15.61 -9.73
CA ILE A 188 20.56 -14.90 -8.73
C ILE A 188 20.14 -15.33 -7.33
N PHE A 189 18.84 -15.46 -7.09
CA PHE A 189 18.29 -15.90 -5.82
C PHE A 189 18.70 -17.34 -5.47
N GLN A 190 18.64 -18.27 -6.42
CA GLN A 190 19.03 -19.66 -6.20
C GLN A 190 20.52 -19.79 -5.82
N THR A 191 21.37 -18.90 -6.33
CA THR A 191 22.81 -18.90 -6.03
C THR A 191 23.14 -18.24 -4.68
N THR A 192 22.45 -17.15 -4.35
CA THR A 192 22.81 -16.29 -3.21
C THR A 192 21.94 -16.52 -1.97
N GLY A 193 20.66 -16.82 -2.18
CA GLY A 193 19.64 -16.94 -1.15
C GLY A 193 19.34 -15.64 -0.39
N TYR A 194 19.99 -14.51 -0.72
CA TYR A 194 19.82 -13.26 0.00
C TYR A 194 19.94 -12.05 -0.92
N LEU A 195 18.79 -11.42 -1.20
CA LEU A 195 18.68 -10.32 -2.15
C LEU A 195 18.21 -9.02 -1.49
N ARG A 196 18.70 -7.90 -2.03
CA ARG A 196 18.16 -6.57 -1.78
C ARG A 196 17.52 -6.03 -3.04
N LEU A 197 16.21 -5.85 -3.03
CA LEU A 197 15.51 -5.24 -4.16
C LEU A 197 15.68 -3.73 -4.14
N ALA A 198 15.95 -3.17 -5.30
CA ALA A 198 15.95 -1.73 -5.56
C ALA A 198 14.98 -1.46 -6.71
N THR A 199 13.83 -0.87 -6.42
CA THR A 199 12.86 -0.54 -7.46
C THR A 199 13.38 0.61 -8.31
N ASP A 200 13.33 0.42 -9.62
CA ASP A 200 13.63 1.42 -10.62
C ASP A 200 12.32 2.00 -11.17
N PHE A 201 12.18 3.32 -11.08
CA PHE A 201 11.01 4.08 -11.55
C PHE A 201 11.30 4.86 -12.84
N SER A 202 12.44 4.57 -13.50
CA SER A 202 12.83 5.21 -14.76
C SER A 202 11.93 4.87 -15.96
#